data_AF-A0A1V3TJN6-F1
#
_entry.id   AF-A0A1V3TJN6-F1
#
_cell.length_a   1.000
_cell.length_b   1.000
_cell.length_c   1.000
_cell.angle_alpha   90.00
_cell.angle_beta   90.00
_cell.angle_gamma   90.00
#
_symmetry.space_group_name_H-M   'P 1'
#
loop_
_entity.id
_entity.type
_entity.pdbx_description
1 polymer ?
#
loop_
_entity_poly.entity_id
_entity_poly.type
_entity_poly.pdbx_seq_one_letter_code
_entity_poly.pdbx_strand_id
1 'polypeptide(L)'
;MTNLTDNALPRRSFLRGHFLNSLKTEQVKQQGHNAIRPPWSNLANFLEKCTACDKCISACEMGILTRGAGGYPEVNFSLGRKECSFCEDCVKACEADVFRDTSEVAWLHKVAIQPNCLAQMNVECRSCEDSCESRAIRFKRQIGGVAKLELDLTGCNGCGACLSVCPTNAITIQLMEQQ
;
A
#
# COMPACT_ATOMS: atom_id res chain seq x y z
N MET A 1 -9.98 40.39 13.08
CA MET A 1 -9.58 40.41 11.67
C MET A 1 -8.06 40.38 11.63
N THR A 2 -7.45 39.20 11.68
CA THR A 2 -6.01 39.00 11.87
C THR A 2 -5.30 38.87 10.52
N ASN A 3 -4.22 39.64 10.39
CA ASN A 3 -3.38 39.80 9.20
C ASN A 3 -2.72 38.49 8.73
N LEU A 4 -2.75 38.26 7.41
CA LEU A 4 -1.85 37.36 6.69
C LEU A 4 -0.76 38.22 6.04
N THR A 5 0.43 38.26 6.63
CA THR A 5 1.62 38.81 5.98
C THR A 5 2.37 37.72 5.24
N ASP A 6 2.51 37.98 3.95
CA ASP A 6 3.10 37.24 2.85
C ASP A 6 4.61 37.01 3.06
N ASN A 7 5.04 35.75 3.16
CA ASN A 7 6.45 35.38 3.26
C ASN A 7 7.08 35.34 1.85
N ALA A 8 7.52 36.49 1.34
CA ALA A 8 8.18 36.60 0.05
C ALA A 8 9.61 36.01 0.08
N LEU A 9 9.84 34.90 -0.63
CA LEU A 9 11.14 34.24 -0.75
C LEU A 9 12.16 35.09 -1.55
N PRO A 10 13.46 35.08 -1.19
CA PRO A 10 14.48 35.90 -1.84
C PRO A 10 14.75 35.49 -3.29
N ARG A 11 14.77 36.49 -4.20
CA ARG A 11 14.90 36.34 -5.68
C ARG A 11 16.06 35.46 -6.16
N ARG A 12 17.14 35.31 -5.38
CA ARG A 12 18.30 34.46 -5.74
C ARG A 12 17.98 32.95 -5.69
N SER A 13 16.99 32.52 -4.92
CA SER A 13 16.63 31.09 -4.81
C SER A 13 15.84 30.56 -6.01
N PHE A 14 15.26 31.44 -6.82
CA PHE A 14 14.45 31.08 -7.99
C PHE A 14 15.32 30.56 -9.16
N LEU A 15 16.48 31.18 -9.39
CA LEU A 15 17.38 30.81 -10.52
C LEU A 15 18.20 29.53 -10.29
N ARG A 16 18.15 28.95 -9.08
CA ARG A 16 18.86 27.70 -8.73
C ARG A 16 17.94 26.47 -8.60
N GLY A 17 16.67 26.57 -8.99
CA GLY A 17 15.73 25.43 -8.93
C GLY A 17 15.26 25.02 -7.53
N HIS A 18 15.69 25.72 -6.47
CA HIS A 18 15.24 25.45 -5.09
C HIS A 18 13.73 25.69 -4.89
N PHE A 19 13.13 26.58 -5.67
CA PHE A 19 11.68 26.82 -5.66
C PHE A 19 10.88 25.58 -6.09
N LEU A 20 11.36 24.83 -7.09
CA LEU A 20 10.71 23.58 -7.53
C LEU A 20 10.80 22.48 -6.48
N ASN A 21 11.91 22.43 -5.71
CA ASN A 21 12.03 21.49 -4.60
C ASN A 21 11.08 21.83 -3.45
N SER A 22 10.91 23.10 -3.09
CA SER A 22 9.95 23.52 -2.05
C SER A 22 8.50 23.23 -2.47
N LEU A 23 8.15 23.48 -3.74
CA LEU A 23 6.84 23.13 -4.27
C LEU A 23 6.61 21.62 -4.34
N LYS A 24 7.63 20.82 -4.68
CA LYS A 24 7.56 19.36 -4.55
C LYS A 24 7.34 18.93 -3.11
N THR A 25 8.06 19.51 -2.15
CA THR A 25 7.93 19.17 -0.72
C THR A 25 6.56 19.54 -0.17
N GLU A 26 5.97 20.67 -0.57
CA GLU A 26 4.63 21.07 -0.16
C GLU A 26 3.52 20.30 -0.89
N GLN A 27 3.64 20.04 -2.20
CA GLN A 27 2.70 19.18 -2.92
C GLN A 27 2.76 17.72 -2.44
N VAL A 28 3.94 17.20 -2.06
CA VAL A 28 4.08 15.87 -1.44
C VAL A 28 3.50 15.82 -0.03
N LYS A 29 3.52 16.94 0.72
CA LYS A 29 2.82 17.05 2.01
C LYS A 29 1.30 17.13 1.87
N GLN A 30 0.79 17.78 0.82
CA GLN A 30 -0.66 17.95 0.59
C GLN A 30 -1.30 16.80 -0.19
N GLN A 31 -0.53 16.06 -1.00
CA GLN A 31 -0.94 14.77 -1.58
C GLN A 31 -0.63 13.68 -0.57
N GLY A 32 -1.56 13.47 0.38
CA GLY A 32 -1.41 12.50 1.47
C GLY A 32 -0.76 11.19 1.04
N HIS A 33 0.54 11.04 1.32
CA HIS A 33 1.22 9.77 1.17
C HIS A 33 0.87 8.91 2.38
N ASN A 34 -0.30 8.28 2.34
CA ASN A 34 -0.54 7.04 3.09
C ASN A 34 0.21 5.91 2.39
N ALA A 35 1.54 6.02 2.40
CA ALA A 35 2.42 5.04 1.80
C ALA A 35 2.32 3.73 2.58
N ILE A 36 2.07 2.64 1.87
CA ILE A 36 2.10 1.30 2.47
C ILE A 36 3.56 0.95 2.72
N ARG A 37 3.92 0.74 3.98
CA ARG A 37 5.28 0.32 4.37
C ARG A 37 5.44 -1.20 4.22
N PRO A 38 6.67 -1.72 4.13
CA PRO A 38 6.92 -3.16 4.11
C PRO A 38 6.21 -3.89 5.28
N PRO A 39 5.91 -5.19 5.16
CA PRO A 39 5.18 -5.93 6.19
C PRO A 39 5.91 -5.87 7.53
N TRP A 40 5.15 -5.87 8.64
CA TRP A 40 5.64 -5.74 10.01
C TRP A 40 6.33 -4.41 10.36
N SER A 41 6.37 -3.42 9.45
CA SER A 41 6.99 -2.12 9.76
C SER A 41 6.35 -1.46 10.99
N ASN A 42 7.16 -1.07 11.98
CA ASN A 42 6.75 -0.34 13.16
C ASN A 42 6.45 1.13 12.82
N LEU A 43 5.21 1.40 12.40
CA LEU A 43 4.79 2.71 11.91
C LEU A 43 4.99 3.86 12.92
N ALA A 44 5.02 3.56 14.22
CA ALA A 44 5.16 4.57 15.27
C ALA A 44 6.54 5.23 15.29
N ASN A 45 7.61 4.49 14.96
CA ASN A 45 8.99 4.99 14.99
C ASN A 45 9.76 4.75 13.67
N PHE A 46 9.06 4.28 12.62
CA PHE A 46 9.65 3.88 11.36
C PHE A 46 10.54 4.98 10.76
N LEU A 47 10.05 6.22 10.70
CA LEU A 47 10.77 7.34 10.08
C LEU A 47 12.00 7.78 10.90
N GLU A 48 12.00 7.54 12.21
CA GLU A 48 13.11 7.86 13.10
C GLU A 48 14.23 6.82 13.00
N LYS A 49 13.85 5.54 12.88
CA LYS A 49 14.81 4.42 12.90
C LYS A 49 15.27 3.97 11.52
N CYS A 50 14.49 4.19 10.46
CA CYS A 50 14.86 3.76 9.12
C CYS A 50 15.99 4.61 8.54
N THR A 51 17.08 3.96 8.14
CA THR A 51 18.26 4.62 7.56
C THR A 51 18.17 4.86 6.06
N ALA A 52 17.05 4.47 5.42
CA ALA A 52 16.85 4.58 3.97
C ALA A 52 17.99 3.96 3.12
N CYS A 53 18.53 2.82 3.58
CA CYS A 53 19.66 2.11 2.97
C CYS A 53 19.28 1.14 1.83
N ASP A 54 17.99 0.98 1.53
CA ASP A 54 17.44 0.11 0.47
C ASP A 54 17.74 -1.40 0.55
N LYS A 55 18.32 -1.90 1.65
CA LYS A 55 18.57 -3.34 1.83
C LYS A 55 17.29 -4.18 1.75
N CYS A 56 16.21 -3.73 2.38
CA CYS A 56 14.91 -4.39 2.33
C CYS A 56 14.30 -4.39 0.91
N ILE A 57 14.52 -3.33 0.13
CA ILE A 57 14.07 -3.24 -1.27
C ILE A 57 14.81 -4.29 -2.11
N SER A 58 16.13 -4.34 -1.98
CA SER A 58 16.99 -5.28 -2.73
C SER A 58 16.72 -6.74 -2.37
N ALA A 59 16.33 -7.00 -1.11
CA ALA A 59 16.02 -8.35 -0.62
C ALA A 59 14.61 -8.84 -0.99
N CYS A 60 13.73 -7.97 -1.50
CA CYS A 60 12.37 -8.36 -1.83
C CYS A 60 12.32 -9.19 -3.12
N GLU A 61 12.27 -10.52 -3.01
CA GLU A 61 12.15 -11.42 -4.16
C GLU A 61 10.91 -11.10 -5.02
N MET A 62 9.82 -10.70 -4.37
CA MET A 62 8.59 -10.34 -5.06
C MET A 62 8.71 -9.03 -5.85
N GLY A 63 9.74 -8.22 -5.60
CA GLY A 63 10.01 -6.99 -6.33
C GLY A 63 8.92 -5.91 -6.18
N ILE A 64 8.16 -5.94 -5.09
CA ILE A 64 7.07 -4.99 -4.82
C ILE A 64 7.51 -3.80 -3.97
N LEU A 65 8.72 -3.83 -3.40
CA LEU A 65 9.25 -2.71 -2.62
C LEU A 65 10.00 -1.74 -3.54
N THR A 66 9.77 -0.44 -3.34
CA THR A 66 10.45 0.64 -4.07
C THR A 66 10.78 1.78 -3.13
N ARG A 67 11.76 2.61 -3.51
CA ARG A 67 12.03 3.86 -2.80
C ARG A 67 10.91 4.85 -3.13
N GLY A 68 10.15 5.25 -2.12
CA GLY A 68 9.06 6.22 -2.24
C GLY A 68 9.53 7.67 -2.36
N ALA A 69 8.58 8.59 -2.56
CA ALA A 69 8.88 10.02 -2.70
C ALA A 69 9.54 10.62 -1.45
N GLY A 70 9.23 10.07 -0.27
CA GLY A 70 9.86 10.44 1.01
C GLY A 70 11.28 9.87 1.20
N GLY A 71 11.81 9.11 0.24
CA GLY A 71 13.13 8.48 0.34
C GLY A 71 13.14 7.16 1.12
N TYR A 72 12.02 6.75 1.69
CA TYR A 72 11.85 5.53 2.47
C TYR A 72 11.23 4.40 1.64
N PRO A 73 11.39 3.12 2.03
CA PRO A 73 10.80 2.01 1.29
C PRO A 73 9.26 2.00 1.40
N GLU A 74 8.62 1.70 0.28
CA GLU A 74 7.16 1.67 0.09
C GLU A 74 6.78 0.47 -0.76
N VAL A 75 5.60 -0.10 -0.48
CA VAL A 75 5.01 -1.17 -1.27
C VAL A 75 4.30 -0.58 -2.47
N ASN A 76 4.56 -1.14 -3.65
CA ASN A 76 3.87 -0.85 -4.90
C ASN A 76 3.47 -2.16 -5.59
N PHE A 77 2.20 -2.54 -5.45
CA PHE A 77 1.63 -3.75 -6.07
C PHE A 77 1.49 -3.67 -7.59
N SER A 78 1.86 -2.56 -8.23
CA SER A 78 1.99 -2.50 -9.70
C SER A 78 3.34 -3.04 -10.18
N LEU A 79 4.30 -3.24 -9.29
CA LEU A 79 5.65 -3.71 -9.58
C LEU A 79 5.82 -5.23 -9.34
N GLY A 80 6.89 -5.78 -9.91
CA GLY A 80 7.35 -7.13 -9.65
C GLY A 80 6.27 -8.19 -9.86
N ARG A 81 6.15 -9.10 -8.89
CA ARG A 81 5.15 -10.17 -8.84
C ARG A 81 3.78 -9.72 -8.32
N LYS A 82 3.63 -8.43 -7.97
CA LYS A 82 2.35 -7.79 -7.61
C LYS A 82 1.68 -8.32 -6.34
N GLU A 83 2.40 -9.08 -5.53
CA GLU A 83 1.93 -9.59 -4.24
C GLU A 83 3.10 -9.75 -3.26
N CYS A 84 2.80 -9.82 -1.97
CA CYS A 84 3.76 -10.19 -0.95
C CYS A 84 3.56 -11.65 -0.53
N SER A 85 4.63 -12.43 -0.57
CA SER A 85 4.66 -13.84 -0.12
C SER A 85 4.92 -14.00 1.38
N PHE A 86 5.15 -12.90 2.11
CA PHE A 86 5.54 -12.91 3.53
C PHE A 86 6.78 -13.77 3.84
N CYS A 87 7.76 -13.83 2.92
CA CYS A 87 9.02 -14.59 3.09
C CYS A 87 9.97 -14.06 4.19
N GLU A 88 9.67 -12.88 4.75
CA GLU A 88 10.47 -12.17 5.77
C GLU A 88 11.85 -11.68 5.30
N ASP A 89 12.22 -11.82 4.03
CA ASP A 89 13.55 -11.42 3.55
C ASP A 89 13.83 -9.92 3.76
N CYS A 90 12.80 -9.09 3.61
CA CYS A 90 12.90 -7.66 3.88
C CYS A 90 13.19 -7.35 5.37
N VAL A 91 12.72 -8.19 6.29
CA VAL A 91 12.98 -8.09 7.73
C VAL A 91 14.41 -8.57 8.03
N LYS A 92 14.78 -9.74 7.51
CA LYS A 92 16.10 -10.36 7.69
C LYS A 92 17.25 -9.50 7.14
N ALA A 93 17.02 -8.79 6.05
CA ALA A 93 18.02 -7.92 5.43
C ALA A 93 18.20 -6.56 6.15
N CYS A 94 17.31 -6.21 7.09
CA CYS A 94 17.33 -4.91 7.73
C CYS A 94 18.14 -4.94 9.04
N GLU A 95 19.19 -4.13 9.10
CA GLU A 95 20.01 -3.96 10.31
C GLU A 95 19.40 -2.95 11.30
N ALA A 96 18.40 -2.17 10.85
CA ALA A 96 17.72 -1.20 11.69
C ALA A 96 16.50 -1.85 12.38
N ASP A 97 16.23 -1.44 13.62
CA ASP A 97 15.11 -1.92 14.43
C ASP A 97 13.79 -1.24 14.02
N VAL A 98 13.38 -1.43 12.76
CA VAL A 98 12.18 -0.81 12.14
C VAL A 98 11.02 -1.78 11.98
N PHE A 99 11.23 -3.07 12.21
CA PHE A 99 10.23 -4.13 12.08
C PHE A 99 9.80 -4.62 13.45
N ARG A 100 8.51 -4.93 13.59
CA ARG A 100 7.97 -5.70 14.71
C ARG A 100 8.25 -7.19 14.51
N ASP A 101 7.87 -8.00 15.50
CA ASP A 101 8.01 -9.46 15.43
C ASP A 101 7.16 -10.05 14.29
N THR A 102 7.67 -11.05 13.58
CA THR A 102 6.99 -11.64 12.42
C THR A 102 5.81 -12.55 12.80
N SER A 103 5.68 -12.91 14.08
CA SER A 103 4.47 -13.55 14.62
C SER A 103 3.27 -12.61 14.75
N GLU A 104 3.49 -11.29 14.72
CA GLU A 104 2.42 -10.30 14.67
C GLU A 104 1.78 -10.21 13.27
N VAL A 105 0.65 -9.50 13.21
CA VAL A 105 -0.01 -9.21 11.93
C VAL A 105 0.88 -8.32 11.06
N ALA A 106 1.17 -8.80 9.85
CA ALA A 106 2.03 -8.13 8.87
C ALA A 106 1.53 -6.73 8.49
N TRP A 107 0.22 -6.59 8.25
CA TRP A 107 -0.41 -5.33 7.86
C TRP A 107 -1.79 -5.13 8.49
N LEU A 108 -2.12 -3.86 8.72
CA LEU A 108 -3.45 -3.45 9.17
C LEU A 108 -4.36 -3.04 8.00
N HIS A 109 -3.80 -2.74 6.83
CA HIS A 109 -4.62 -2.49 5.64
C HIS A 109 -5.26 -3.78 5.15
N LYS A 110 -6.44 -3.64 4.55
CA LYS A 110 -7.16 -4.74 3.89
C LYS A 110 -7.53 -4.33 2.48
N VAL A 111 -8.09 -5.28 1.74
CA VAL A 111 -8.67 -4.99 0.43
C VAL A 111 -10.11 -4.50 0.58
N ALA A 112 -10.57 -3.74 -0.40
CA ALA A 112 -11.94 -3.30 -0.55
C ALA A 112 -12.40 -3.55 -1.99
N ILE A 113 -13.68 -3.88 -2.16
CA ILE A 113 -14.31 -4.15 -3.46
C ILE A 113 -15.08 -2.91 -3.90
N GLN A 114 -14.75 -2.42 -5.09
CA GLN A 114 -15.35 -1.23 -5.69
C GLN A 114 -16.60 -1.58 -6.53
N PRO A 115 -17.50 -0.61 -6.78
CA PRO A 115 -18.77 -0.82 -7.49
C PRO A 115 -18.65 -1.37 -8.92
N ASN A 116 -17.49 -1.21 -9.56
CA ASN A 116 -17.21 -1.71 -10.90
C ASN A 116 -16.76 -3.20 -10.91
N CYS A 117 -16.99 -3.93 -9.83
CA CYS A 117 -16.78 -5.37 -9.77
C CYS A 117 -17.78 -6.10 -10.67
N LEU A 118 -17.29 -6.97 -11.57
CA LEU A 118 -18.12 -7.73 -12.50
C LEU A 118 -19.25 -8.51 -11.80
N ALA A 119 -18.96 -9.14 -10.65
CA ALA A 119 -19.96 -9.87 -9.89
C ALA A 119 -21.05 -8.98 -9.29
N GLN A 120 -20.73 -7.72 -8.95
CA GLN A 120 -21.73 -6.74 -8.52
C GLN A 120 -22.57 -6.24 -9.71
N MET A 121 -22.04 -6.35 -10.93
CA MET A 121 -22.71 -6.03 -12.18
C MET A 121 -23.40 -7.25 -12.83
N ASN A 122 -23.65 -8.33 -12.08
CA ASN A 122 -24.27 -9.57 -12.55
C ASN A 122 -23.51 -10.30 -13.68
N VAL A 123 -22.18 -10.19 -13.70
CA VAL A 123 -21.29 -10.93 -14.62
C VAL A 123 -20.47 -11.95 -13.80
N GLU A 124 -20.47 -13.22 -14.22
CA GLU A 124 -19.71 -14.28 -13.52
C GLU A 124 -18.21 -14.00 -13.59
N CYS A 125 -17.57 -13.93 -12.43
CA CYS A 125 -16.13 -13.72 -12.27
C CYS A 125 -15.69 -14.29 -10.92
N ARG A 126 -14.60 -15.07 -10.91
CA ARG A 126 -14.04 -15.71 -9.72
C ARG A 126 -12.52 -15.52 -9.56
N SER A 127 -11.89 -14.74 -10.45
CA SER A 127 -10.43 -14.65 -10.53
C SER A 127 -9.75 -14.28 -9.21
N CYS A 128 -10.36 -13.39 -8.42
CA CYS A 128 -9.82 -12.99 -7.12
C CYS A 128 -10.04 -14.01 -6.01
N GLU A 129 -11.06 -14.88 -6.10
CA GLU A 129 -11.22 -16.03 -5.19
C GLU A 129 -10.12 -17.05 -5.45
N ASP A 130 -9.86 -17.39 -6.72
CA ASP A 130 -8.84 -18.38 -7.10
C ASP A 130 -7.43 -17.98 -6.67
N SER A 131 -7.13 -16.67 -6.63
CA SER A 131 -5.82 -16.13 -6.22
C SER A 131 -5.72 -15.82 -4.72
N CYS A 132 -6.82 -15.92 -3.97
CA CYS A 132 -6.84 -15.59 -2.55
C CYS A 132 -6.53 -16.82 -1.69
N GLU A 133 -5.23 -17.08 -1.46
CA GLU A 133 -4.79 -18.25 -0.67
C GLU A 133 -5.39 -18.27 0.75
N SER A 134 -5.54 -17.10 1.39
CA SER A 134 -6.16 -17.01 2.72
C SER A 134 -7.68 -17.25 2.71
N ARG A 135 -8.29 -17.40 1.52
CA ARG A 135 -9.73 -17.61 1.30
C ARG A 135 -10.60 -16.52 1.94
N ALA A 136 -10.08 -15.30 1.96
CA ALA A 136 -10.78 -14.11 2.41
C ALA A 136 -11.84 -13.65 1.40
N ILE A 137 -11.64 -13.92 0.11
CA ILE A 137 -12.62 -13.63 -0.94
C ILE A 137 -13.28 -14.95 -1.35
N ARG A 138 -14.62 -14.99 -1.34
CA ARG A 138 -15.39 -16.17 -1.76
C ARG A 138 -16.60 -15.80 -2.59
N PHE A 139 -16.99 -16.67 -3.51
CA PHE A 139 -18.21 -16.50 -4.31
C PHE A 139 -19.22 -17.60 -3.99
N LYS A 140 -20.21 -17.28 -3.14
CA LYS A 140 -21.27 -18.21 -2.77
C LYS A 140 -22.33 -18.27 -3.86
N ARG A 141 -22.71 -19.49 -4.26
CA ARG A 141 -23.80 -19.72 -5.20
C ARG A 141 -25.10 -19.13 -4.65
N GLN A 142 -25.88 -18.50 -5.52
CA GLN A 142 -27.23 -18.02 -5.21
C GLN A 142 -28.20 -18.49 -6.30
N ILE A 143 -29.46 -18.67 -5.93
CA ILE A 143 -30.51 -19.08 -6.87
C ILE A 143 -30.85 -17.87 -7.76
N GLY A 144 -30.92 -18.08 -9.07
CA GLY A 144 -31.40 -17.07 -10.01
C GLY A 144 -30.43 -15.93 -10.34
N GLY A 145 -29.13 -16.09 -10.06
CA GLY A 145 -28.12 -15.08 -10.37
C GLY A 145 -26.69 -15.61 -10.38
N VAL A 146 -25.73 -14.74 -10.68
CA VAL A 146 -24.29 -15.03 -10.56
C VAL A 146 -23.90 -15.24 -9.11
N ALA A 147 -22.77 -15.89 -8.82
CA ALA A 147 -22.37 -16.10 -7.43
C ALA A 147 -22.16 -14.77 -6.66
N LYS A 148 -22.62 -14.71 -5.41
CA LYS A 148 -22.51 -13.54 -4.54
C LYS A 148 -21.11 -13.48 -3.92
N LEU A 149 -20.43 -12.34 -4.09
CA LEU A 149 -19.16 -12.06 -3.45
C LEU A 149 -19.34 -11.90 -1.93
N GLU A 150 -18.47 -12.56 -1.17
CA GLU A 150 -18.27 -12.36 0.26
C GLU A 150 -16.79 -12.07 0.53
N LEU A 151 -16.53 -11.06 1.37
CA LEU A 151 -15.19 -10.66 1.79
C LEU A 151 -15.09 -10.78 3.32
N ASP A 152 -14.23 -11.68 3.79
CA ASP A 152 -13.83 -11.80 5.18
C ASP A 152 -12.59 -10.94 5.46
N LEU A 153 -12.80 -9.78 6.08
CA LEU A 153 -11.72 -8.86 6.44
C LEU A 153 -10.79 -9.42 7.52
N THR A 154 -11.25 -10.37 8.34
CA THR A 154 -10.43 -11.01 9.37
C THR A 154 -9.41 -11.94 8.72
N GLY A 155 -9.82 -12.74 7.74
CA GLY A 155 -8.95 -13.62 6.97
C GLY A 155 -8.10 -12.92 5.90
N CYS A 156 -8.39 -11.67 5.56
CA CYS A 156 -7.57 -10.91 4.61
C CYS A 156 -6.26 -10.46 5.27
N ASN A 157 -5.12 -10.85 4.73
CA ASN A 157 -3.79 -10.44 5.23
C ASN A 157 -3.17 -9.24 4.49
N GLY A 158 -3.89 -8.68 3.49
CA GLY A 158 -3.42 -7.52 2.73
C GLY A 158 -2.29 -7.83 1.73
N CYS A 159 -2.06 -9.09 1.36
CA CYS A 159 -0.95 -9.53 0.49
C CYS A 159 -0.95 -8.93 -0.93
N GLY A 160 -2.13 -8.55 -1.41
CA GLY A 160 -2.33 -7.91 -2.69
C GLY A 160 -2.48 -8.82 -3.92
N ALA A 161 -2.39 -10.15 -3.75
CA ALA A 161 -2.55 -11.14 -4.83
C ALA A 161 -3.77 -10.88 -5.73
N CYS A 162 -4.91 -10.58 -5.11
CA CYS A 162 -6.18 -10.36 -5.80
C CYS A 162 -6.23 -9.06 -6.63
N LEU A 163 -5.36 -8.08 -6.40
CA LEU A 163 -5.39 -6.80 -7.14
C LEU A 163 -5.06 -7.03 -8.61
N SER A 164 -4.02 -7.81 -8.88
CA SER A 164 -3.47 -7.96 -10.24
C SER A 164 -4.32 -8.82 -11.16
N VAL A 165 -5.14 -9.72 -10.59
CA VAL A 165 -6.02 -10.63 -11.33
C VAL A 165 -7.42 -10.07 -11.57
N CYS A 166 -7.73 -8.90 -11.01
CA CYS A 166 -9.04 -8.27 -11.18
C CYS A 166 -9.13 -7.60 -12.57
N PRO A 167 -9.98 -8.09 -13.49
CA PRO A 167 -10.02 -7.58 -14.86
C PRO A 167 -10.53 -6.13 -14.96
N THR A 168 -11.26 -5.65 -13.95
CA THR A 168 -11.80 -4.28 -13.91
C THR A 168 -11.10 -3.39 -12.90
N ASN A 169 -10.00 -3.83 -12.28
CA ASN A 169 -9.33 -3.11 -11.18
C ASN A 169 -10.29 -2.69 -10.05
N ALA A 170 -11.33 -3.50 -9.79
CA ALA A 170 -12.32 -3.24 -8.76
C ALA A 170 -11.85 -3.61 -7.35
N ILE A 171 -10.57 -3.96 -7.16
CA ILE A 171 -10.01 -4.30 -5.85
C ILE A 171 -8.95 -3.27 -5.51
N THR A 172 -9.12 -2.61 -4.37
CA THR A 172 -8.23 -1.56 -3.86
C THR A 172 -7.73 -1.91 -2.48
N ILE A 173 -6.57 -1.37 -2.08
CA ILE A 173 -6.13 -1.44 -0.67
C ILE A 173 -6.62 -0.22 0.09
N GLN A 174 -7.13 -0.45 1.29
CA GLN A 174 -7.59 0.58 2.22
C GLN A 174 -6.98 0.32 3.60
N LEU A 175 -6.45 1.39 4.20
CA LEU A 175 -6.10 1.36 5.62
C LEU A 175 -7.39 1.22 6.42
N MET A 176 -7.42 0.27 7.35
CA MET A 176 -8.51 0.20 8.30
C MET A 176 -8.28 1.29 9.36
N GLU A 177 -9.07 2.36 9.32
CA GLU A 177 -9.20 3.24 10.47
C GLU A 177 -9.90 2.42 11.58
N GLN A 178 -9.23 2.29 12.72
CA GLN A 178 -9.84 1.72 13.90
C GLN A 178 -10.93 2.69 14.36
N GLN A 179 -12.20 2.30 14.21
CA GLN A 179 -13.33 2.93 14.88
C GLN A 179 -13.34 2.55 16.36
#